data_AF-A0A2E2QCN5-F1
#
_entry.id   AF-A0A2E2QCN5-F1
#
_cell.length_a   1.000
_cell.length_b   1.000
_cell.length_c   1.000
_cell.angle_alpha   90.00
_cell.angle_beta   90.00
_cell.angle_gamma   90.00
#
_symmetry.space_group_name_H-M   'P 1'
#
loop_
_entity.id
_entity.type
_entity.pdbx_description
1 polymer ?
#
loop_
_entity_poly.entity_id
_entity_poly.type
_entity_poly.pdbx_seq_one_letter_code
_entity_poly.pdbx_strand_id
1 'polypeptide(L)'
;DNVNPKKESSGSQFYIVEGRKWTKDELIKLGDSKGVMFSEKQIEVYTSLGGYPPLDQNYTVFGEVTDGLSVVNKIINLERDKHNRPLEDVKINITKYYD
;
A
#
# COMPACT_ATOMS: atom_id res chain seq x y z
N ASP A 1 -6.45 -2.07 15.89
CA ASP A 1 -7.64 -2.08 15.00
C ASP A 1 -8.76 -2.75 15.78
N ASN A 2 -9.88 -2.05 15.98
CA ASN A 2 -11.04 -2.59 16.71
C ASN A 2 -11.90 -3.52 15.85
N VAL A 3 -11.69 -3.51 14.53
CA VAL A 3 -12.45 -4.30 13.55
C VAL A 3 -11.71 -5.61 13.20
N ASN A 4 -10.38 -5.58 13.08
CA ASN A 4 -9.55 -6.78 12.88
C ASN A 4 -8.40 -6.86 13.91
N PRO A 5 -8.69 -7.18 15.19
CA PRO A 5 -7.70 -7.18 16.27
C PRO A 5 -6.59 -8.23 16.09
N LYS A 6 -6.88 -9.32 15.38
CA LYS A 6 -5.94 -10.41 15.10
C LYS A 6 -5.13 -10.22 13.81
N LYS A 7 -5.41 -9.16 13.03
CA LYS A 7 -4.80 -8.90 11.72
C LYS A 7 -4.95 -10.09 10.75
N GLU A 8 -6.10 -10.76 10.79
CA GLU A 8 -6.39 -11.87 9.88
C GLU A 8 -6.53 -11.36 8.44
N SER A 9 -6.01 -12.12 7.47
CA SER A 9 -6.14 -11.78 6.06
C SER A 9 -7.59 -11.96 5.58
N SER A 10 -8.01 -11.14 4.62
CA SER A 10 -9.31 -11.28 3.95
C SER A 10 -9.13 -11.92 2.58
N GLY A 11 -9.90 -12.97 2.27
CA GLY A 11 -9.84 -13.64 0.97
C GLY A 11 -10.44 -12.83 -0.19
N SER A 12 -11.17 -11.76 0.11
CA SER A 12 -11.87 -10.93 -0.90
C SER A 12 -11.39 -9.48 -0.94
N GLN A 13 -10.42 -9.10 -0.10
CA GLN A 13 -9.90 -7.75 -0.01
C GLN A 13 -8.38 -7.76 -0.05
N PHE A 14 -7.82 -7.03 -1.00
CA PHE A 14 -6.40 -6.77 -1.11
C PHE A 14 -6.18 -5.29 -1.46
N TYR A 15 -4.95 -4.81 -1.24
CA TYR A 15 -4.56 -3.45 -1.55
C TYR A 15 -3.43 -3.47 -2.58
N ILE A 16 -3.49 -2.54 -3.53
CA ILE A 16 -2.33 -2.15 -4.34
C ILE A 16 -1.82 -0.85 -3.74
N VAL A 17 -0.55 -0.83 -3.36
CA VAL A 17 0.06 0.31 -2.70
C VAL A 17 1.03 0.97 -3.66
N GLU A 18 0.72 2.19 -4.09
CA GLU A 18 1.70 3.04 -4.75
C GLU A 18 2.61 3.64 -3.67
N GLY A 19 3.86 3.20 -3.64
CA GLY A 19 4.87 3.73 -2.74
C GLY A 19 5.31 5.14 -3.15
N ARG A 20 5.86 5.88 -2.19
CA ARG A 20 6.56 7.14 -2.46
C ARG A 20 7.95 7.09 -1.85
N LYS A 21 8.83 8.00 -2.29
CA LYS A 21 10.07 8.27 -1.57
C LYS A 21 9.75 9.07 -0.31
N TRP A 22 10.52 8.80 0.74
CA TRP A 22 10.40 9.47 2.04
C TRP A 22 11.68 10.24 2.32
N THR A 23 11.58 11.34 3.06
CA THR A 23 12.76 11.97 3.64
C THR A 23 13.15 11.28 4.94
N LYS A 24 14.42 11.41 5.34
CA LYS A 24 14.89 10.88 6.63
C LYS A 24 14.07 11.44 7.80
N ASP A 25 13.73 12.73 7.78
CA ASP A 25 12.96 13.37 8.83
C ASP A 25 11.52 12.84 8.92
N GLU A 26 10.89 12.54 7.77
CA GLU A 26 9.56 11.91 7.76
C GLU A 26 9.61 10.51 8.38
N LEU A 27 10.67 9.73 8.08
CA LEU A 27 10.86 8.39 8.64
C LEU A 27 11.13 8.44 10.14
N ILE A 28 11.91 9.40 10.61
CA ILE A 28 12.14 9.61 12.06
C ILE A 28 10.82 9.92 12.76
N LYS A 29 10.05 10.90 12.26
CA LYS A 29 8.74 11.25 12.83
C LYS A 29 7.76 10.07 12.83
N LEU A 30 7.74 9.29 11.75
CA LEU A 30 6.93 8.08 11.66
C LEU A 30 7.38 7.03 12.70
N GLY A 31 8.69 6.84 12.84
CA GLY A 31 9.28 5.93 13.82
C GLY A 31 8.90 6.30 15.24
N ASP A 32 9.08 7.57 15.60
CA ASP A 32 8.72 8.12 16.92
C ASP A 32 7.23 7.88 17.23
N SER A 33 6.34 8.14 16.26
CA SER A 33 4.89 7.93 16.43
C SER A 33 4.51 6.47 16.65
N LYS A 34 5.32 5.53 16.15
CA LYS A 34 5.11 4.09 16.23
C LYS A 34 5.92 3.42 17.35
N GLY A 35 6.81 4.17 18.02
CA GLY A 35 7.76 3.62 18.99
C GLY A 35 8.79 2.68 18.36
N VAL A 36 9.17 2.91 17.10
CA VAL A 36 10.16 2.09 16.37
C VAL A 36 11.26 2.96 15.80
N MET A 37 12.49 2.44 15.75
CA MET A 37 13.60 3.10 15.07
C MET A 37 13.85 2.39 13.73
N PHE A 38 13.83 3.14 12.63
CA PHE A 38 14.23 2.60 11.33
C PHE A 38 15.74 2.38 11.28
N SER A 39 16.16 1.19 10.82
CA SER A 39 17.57 0.90 10.54
C SER A 39 18.12 1.75 9.38
N GLU A 40 19.44 1.91 9.31
CA GLU A 40 20.09 2.63 8.21
C GLU A 40 19.69 2.07 6.83
N LYS A 41 19.64 0.73 6.71
CA LYS A 41 19.21 0.06 5.48
C LYS A 41 17.75 0.37 5.12
N GLN A 42 16.85 0.42 6.10
CA GLN A 42 15.45 0.81 5.84
C GLN A 42 15.34 2.27 5.40
N ILE A 43 16.10 3.17 6.04
CA ILE A 43 16.16 4.58 5.65
C ILE A 43 16.67 4.70 4.21
N GLU A 44 17.73 3.98 3.85
CA GLU A 44 18.27 3.97 2.49
C GLU A 44 17.23 3.49 1.47
N VAL A 45 16.54 2.39 1.73
CA VAL A 45 15.50 1.85 0.83
C VAL A 45 14.35 2.85 0.65
N TYR A 46 13.79 3.37 1.74
CA TYR A 46 12.64 4.27 1.68
C TYR A 46 12.96 5.66 1.11
N THR A 47 14.23 6.10 1.17
CA THR A 47 14.67 7.36 0.56
C THR A 47 15.06 7.19 -0.91
N SER A 48 15.51 6.01 -1.34
CA SER A 48 16.00 5.75 -2.70
C SER A 48 14.95 5.12 -3.62
N LEU A 49 14.41 3.97 -3.24
CA LEU A 49 13.42 3.19 -4.00
C LEU A 49 12.00 3.62 -3.63
N GLY A 50 11.79 4.03 -2.37
CA GLY A 50 10.49 4.39 -1.84
C GLY A 50 9.78 3.22 -1.19
N GLY A 51 8.46 3.37 -1.03
CA GLY A 51 7.60 2.39 -0.37
C GLY A 51 6.55 3.07 0.49
N TYR A 52 5.94 2.31 1.40
CA TYR A 52 4.90 2.82 2.29
C TYR A 52 5.04 2.24 3.72
N PRO A 53 6.07 2.67 4.47
CA PRO A 53 6.37 2.17 5.83
C PRO A 53 5.23 2.30 6.86
N PRO A 54 4.21 3.16 6.70
CA PRO A 54 3.06 3.11 7.60
C PRO A 54 2.35 1.74 7.66
N LEU A 55 2.45 0.89 6.64
CA LEU A 55 1.80 -0.43 6.61
C LEU A 55 2.70 -1.59 7.06
N ASP A 56 3.99 -1.36 7.25
CA ASP A 56 4.94 -2.39 7.70
C ASP A 56 4.48 -3.06 9.00
N GLN A 57 4.68 -4.38 9.10
CA GLN A 57 4.27 -5.24 10.23
C GLN A 57 2.76 -5.28 10.51
N ASN A 58 1.95 -4.65 9.66
CA ASN A 58 0.50 -4.67 9.74
C ASN A 58 -0.14 -5.38 8.55
N TYR A 59 0.52 -5.37 7.39
CA TYR A 59 0.05 -6.02 6.17
C TYR A 59 1.16 -6.87 5.56
N THR A 60 0.80 -8.10 5.16
CA THR A 60 1.71 -8.99 4.44
C THR A 60 1.72 -8.59 2.97
N VAL A 61 2.91 -8.29 2.44
CA VAL A 61 3.13 -8.16 1.00
C VAL A 61 3.23 -9.57 0.41
N PHE A 62 2.35 -9.91 -0.53
CA PHE A 62 2.30 -11.24 -1.15
C PHE A 62 2.59 -11.23 -2.66
N GLY A 63 2.87 -10.06 -3.23
CA GLY A 63 3.19 -9.90 -4.65
C GLY A 63 3.51 -8.45 -5.00
N GLU A 64 3.91 -8.24 -6.24
CA GLU A 64 4.20 -6.92 -6.81
C GLU A 64 3.56 -6.79 -8.20
N VAL A 65 3.24 -5.55 -8.57
CA VAL A 65 2.72 -5.24 -9.91
C VAL A 65 3.91 -5.13 -10.87
N THR A 66 4.02 -6.06 -11.81
CA THR A 66 5.12 -6.09 -12.79
C THR A 66 4.77 -5.36 -14.09
N ASP A 67 3.48 -5.21 -14.41
CA ASP A 67 2.96 -4.45 -15.54
C ASP A 67 1.61 -3.81 -15.19
N GLY A 68 1.23 -2.73 -15.89
CA GLY A 68 -0.06 -2.07 -15.72
C GLY A 68 -0.11 -0.98 -14.64
N LEU A 69 1.04 -0.46 -14.18
CA LEU A 69 1.08 0.68 -13.22
C LEU A 69 0.34 1.92 -13.74
N SER A 70 0.30 2.13 -15.06
CA SER A 70 -0.49 3.23 -15.65
C SER A 70 -2.00 3.07 -15.44
N VAL A 71 -2.50 1.84 -15.33
CA VAL A 71 -3.91 1.54 -15.00
C VAL A 71 -4.16 1.83 -13.51
N VAL A 72 -3.26 1.40 -12.63
CA VAL A 72 -3.31 1.73 -11.19
C VAL A 72 -3.39 3.25 -11.00
N ASN A 73 -2.53 4.01 -11.70
CA ASN A 73 -2.52 5.46 -11.63
C ASN A 73 -3.81 6.12 -12.12
N LYS A 74 -4.52 5.53 -13.08
CA LYS A 74 -5.84 6.02 -13.49
C LYS A 74 -6.89 5.77 -12.40
N ILE A 75 -6.87 4.59 -11.78
CA ILE A 75 -7.85 4.20 -10.75
C ILE A 75 -7.72 5.09 -9.51
N ILE A 76 -6.50 5.37 -9.03
CA ILE A 76 -6.31 6.20 -7.82
C ILE A 76 -6.76 7.66 -7.98
N ASN A 77 -6.84 8.14 -9.22
CA ASN A 77 -7.23 9.51 -9.57
C ASN A 77 -8.71 9.64 -9.97
N LEU A 78 -9.50 8.58 -9.86
CA LEU A 78 -10.94 8.66 -10.08
C LEU A 78 -11.59 9.60 -9.07
N GLU A 79 -12.63 10.30 -9.53
CA GLU A 79 -13.50 11.05 -8.66
C GLU A 79 -14.18 10.12 -7.65
N ARG A 80 -14.26 10.57 -6.41
CA ARG A 80 -14.71 9.77 -5.27
C ARG A 80 -15.77 10.53 -4.46
N ASP A 81 -16.63 9.76 -3.81
CA ASP A 81 -17.55 10.29 -2.82
C ASP A 81 -16.83 10.65 -1.50
N LYS A 82 -17.59 11.17 -0.53
CA LYS A 82 -17.09 11.55 0.79
C LYS A 82 -16.52 10.38 1.63
N HIS A 83 -16.73 9.13 1.21
CA HIS A 83 -16.23 7.93 1.86
C HIS A 83 -15.05 7.30 1.10
N ASN A 84 -14.46 8.02 0.14
CA ASN A 84 -13.40 7.54 -0.75
C ASN A 84 -13.81 6.39 -1.68
N ARG A 85 -15.12 6.20 -1.95
CA ARG A 85 -15.60 5.26 -2.97
C ARG A 85 -15.58 5.94 -4.34
N PRO A 86 -15.01 5.34 -5.40
CA PRO A 86 -15.14 5.85 -6.76
C PRO A 86 -16.61 6.06 -7.16
N LEU A 87 -16.92 7.18 -7.83
CA LEU A 87 -18.28 7.48 -8.29
C LEU A 87 -18.76 6.49 -9.37
N GLU A 88 -17.82 5.98 -10.16
CA GLU A 88 -18.04 4.92 -11.13
C GLU A 88 -17.41 3.61 -10.66
N ASP A 89 -18.13 2.49 -10.85
CA ASP A 89 -17.66 1.18 -10.45
C ASP A 89 -16.46 0.72 -11.28
N VAL A 90 -15.34 0.41 -10.60
CA VAL A 90 -14.18 -0.26 -11.19
C VAL A 90 -14.31 -1.76 -10.95
N LYS A 91 -14.50 -2.54 -12.02
CA LYS A 91 -14.72 -4.00 -11.94
C LYS A 91 -13.47 -4.76 -12.34
N ILE A 92 -13.10 -5.77 -11.55
CA ILE A 92 -12.05 -6.72 -11.90
C ILE A 92 -12.67 -7.84 -12.73
N ASN A 93 -12.22 -8.01 -13.97
CA ASN A 93 -12.53 -9.17 -14.81
C ASN A 93 -11.38 -10.15 -14.76
N ILE A 94 -11.63 -11.39 -14.36
CA ILE A 94 -10.61 -12.42 -14.22
C ILE A 94 -10.74 -13.40 -15.38
N THR A 95 -9.71 -13.42 -16.23
CA THR A 95 -9.56 -14.47 -17.25
C THR A 95 -8.53 -15.47 -16.74
N LYS A 96 -8.94 -16.73 -16.58
CA LYS A 96 -8.03 -17.82 -16.22
C LYS A 96 -7.47 -18.43 -17.50
N TYR A 97 -6.16 -18.38 -17.66
CA TYR A 97 -5.46 -19.21 -18.63
C TYR A 97 -5.14 -20.53 -17.93
N TYR A 98 -5.56 -21.64 -18.54
CA TYR A 98 -5.09 -22.96 -18.16
C TYR A 98 -4.00 -23.34 -19.15
N ASP A 99 -2.89 -23.89 -18.63
CA ASP A 99 -1.86 -24.53 -19.45
C ASP A 99 -2.37 -25.83 -20.07
#